data_AF-A0A833L0H5-F1
#
_entry.id   AF-A0A833L0H5-F1
#
_cell.length_a   1.000
_cell.length_b   1.000
_cell.length_c   1.000
_cell.angle_alpha   90.00
_cell.angle_beta   90.00
_cell.angle_gamma   90.00
#
_symmetry.space_group_name_H-M   'P 1'
#
loop_
_entity.id
_entity.type
_entity.pdbx_description
1 polymer ?
#
loop_
_entity_poly.entity_id
_entity_poly.type
_entity_poly.pdbx_seq_one_letter_code
_entity_poly.pdbx_strand_id
1 'polypeptide(L)'
;MFALSIPLLLLLLVVILVGQALPSINIFGAGFIFSSSWDPVRETFGALPYIYGTLVSSLIALIIAVPLGLGSALYLAEVSRSKIKEYLAVMIELLAAIPSIIYGLWGIFVLGPLFGLSMLSGGVILAIMILPTIAAISREVFRSVPNIFKESAMALGATRWETIKLAVFGPARSGILGAIILGLGRALGETMAVTMVIGNRPEISASIFAPAYTLASVIANEFAEASSDVYLSALVELGIILLLITMVVNGLARLLIWKTVGKNNIF
;
A
#
# COMPACT_ATOMS: atom_id res chain seq x y z
N MET A 1 30.75 -11.72 -1.97
CA MET A 1 29.98 -12.65 -2.85
C MET A 1 28.50 -12.68 -2.49
N PHE A 2 28.11 -12.91 -1.22
CA PHE A 2 26.69 -12.94 -0.83
C PHE A 2 25.91 -11.62 -1.01
N ALA A 3 26.54 -10.45 -0.84
CA ALA A 3 25.84 -9.16 -1.02
C ALA A 3 25.35 -8.91 -2.47
N LEU A 4 25.98 -9.52 -3.47
CA LEU A 4 25.59 -9.38 -4.88
C LEU A 4 24.41 -10.30 -5.26
N SER A 5 24.04 -11.28 -4.43
CA SER A 5 22.96 -12.21 -4.77
C SER A 5 21.61 -11.50 -4.83
N ILE A 6 21.34 -10.55 -3.92
CA ILE A 6 20.07 -9.81 -3.87
C ILE A 6 19.82 -9.00 -5.15
N PRO A 7 20.72 -8.09 -5.58
CA PRO A 7 20.50 -7.34 -6.82
C PRO A 7 20.51 -8.26 -8.05
N LEU A 8 21.29 -9.35 -8.04
CA LEU A 8 21.28 -10.33 -9.15
C LEU A 8 19.94 -11.07 -9.24
N LEU A 9 19.35 -11.46 -8.12
CA LEU A 9 18.03 -12.10 -8.08
C LEU A 9 16.94 -11.16 -8.58
N LEU A 10 16.97 -9.89 -8.17
CA LEU A 10 16.04 -8.88 -8.67
C LEU A 10 16.20 -8.66 -10.18
N LEU A 11 17.45 -8.56 -10.65
CA LEU A 11 17.74 -8.41 -12.08
C LEU A 11 17.24 -9.63 -12.86
N LEU A 12 17.53 -10.84 -12.39
CA LEU A 12 17.10 -12.08 -13.02
C LEU A 12 15.57 -12.18 -13.10
N LEU A 13 14.87 -11.83 -12.01
CA LEU A 13 13.41 -11.77 -11.98
C LEU A 13 12.88 -10.81 -13.05
N VAL A 14 13.43 -9.60 -13.12
CA VAL A 14 13.01 -8.60 -14.12
C VAL A 14 13.28 -9.11 -15.54
N VAL A 15 14.46 -9.67 -15.80
CA VAL A 15 14.81 -10.21 -17.13
C VAL A 15 13.87 -11.33 -17.55
N ILE A 16 13.53 -12.25 -16.64
CA ILE A 16 12.59 -13.35 -16.92
C ILE A 16 11.19 -12.80 -17.22
N LEU A 17 10.68 -11.87 -16.40
CA LEU A 17 9.36 -11.29 -16.62
C LEU A 17 9.30 -10.54 -17.96
N VAL A 18 10.30 -9.72 -18.26
CA VAL A 18 10.38 -8.99 -19.54
C VAL A 18 10.41 -9.97 -20.71
N GLY A 19 11.21 -11.04 -20.63
CA GLY A 19 11.27 -12.08 -21.66
C GLY A 19 9.92 -12.74 -21.92
N GLN A 20 9.16 -13.05 -20.85
CA GLN A 20 7.82 -13.65 -20.96
C GLN A 20 6.73 -12.67 -21.41
N ALA A 21 6.90 -11.37 -21.16
CA ALA A 21 5.97 -10.32 -21.61
C ALA A 21 6.21 -9.86 -23.06
N LEU A 22 7.34 -10.21 -23.68
CA LEU A 22 7.70 -9.77 -25.04
C LEU A 22 6.60 -9.96 -26.09
N PRO A 23 5.87 -11.10 -26.15
CA PRO A 23 4.81 -11.28 -27.15
C PRO A 23 3.71 -10.22 -27.01
N SER A 24 3.24 -9.95 -25.79
CA SER A 24 2.26 -8.91 -25.50
C SER A 24 2.78 -7.51 -25.82
N ILE A 25 4.01 -7.20 -25.38
CA ILE A 25 4.65 -5.89 -25.62
C ILE A 25 4.78 -5.60 -27.13
N ASN A 26 5.10 -6.60 -27.93
CA ASN A 26 5.23 -6.44 -29.38
C ASN A 26 3.88 -6.22 -30.08
N ILE A 27 2.80 -6.81 -29.56
CA ILE A 27 1.45 -6.70 -30.15
C ILE A 27 0.77 -5.40 -29.74
N PHE A 28 0.75 -5.07 -28.44
CA PHE A 28 -0.02 -3.95 -27.90
C PHE A 28 0.83 -2.69 -27.66
N GLY A 29 2.13 -2.85 -27.45
CA GLY A 29 3.06 -1.75 -27.19
C GLY A 29 2.61 -0.82 -26.07
N ALA A 30 2.93 0.47 -26.19
CA ALA A 30 2.52 1.47 -25.20
C ALA A 30 0.98 1.64 -25.10
N GLY A 31 0.23 1.20 -26.11
CA GLY A 31 -1.24 1.23 -26.11
C GLY A 31 -1.86 0.35 -25.03
N PHE A 32 -1.15 -0.69 -24.58
CA PHE A 32 -1.59 -1.58 -23.51
C PHE A 32 -1.93 -0.82 -22.23
N ILE A 33 -1.13 0.18 -21.85
CA ILE A 33 -1.29 0.94 -20.61
C ILE A 33 -2.58 1.81 -20.62
N PHE A 34 -2.95 2.31 -21.80
CA PHE A 34 -4.07 3.25 -21.96
C PHE A 34 -5.36 2.57 -22.45
N SER A 35 -5.29 1.29 -22.81
CA SER A 35 -6.44 0.52 -23.26
C SER A 35 -7.29 0.05 -22.07
N SER A 36 -8.61 0.18 -22.21
CA SER A 36 -9.60 -0.37 -21.27
C SER A 36 -10.20 -1.71 -21.74
N SER A 37 -9.79 -2.20 -22.89
CA SER A 37 -10.31 -3.45 -23.46
C SER A 37 -9.64 -4.65 -22.81
N TRP A 38 -10.44 -5.56 -22.25
CA TRP A 38 -10.00 -6.89 -21.83
C TRP A 38 -10.96 -7.93 -22.38
N ASP A 39 -10.57 -8.59 -23.47
CA ASP A 39 -11.36 -9.61 -24.15
C ASP A 39 -10.44 -10.81 -24.49
N PRO A 40 -10.45 -11.86 -23.67
CA PRO A 40 -9.67 -13.08 -23.91
C PRO A 40 -10.05 -13.82 -25.19
N VAL A 41 -11.29 -13.66 -25.69
CA VAL A 41 -11.76 -14.35 -26.91
C VAL A 41 -11.18 -13.69 -28.16
N ARG A 42 -11.07 -12.35 -28.13
CA ARG A 42 -10.46 -11.56 -29.22
C ARG A 42 -8.97 -11.33 -29.05
N GLU A 43 -8.36 -11.85 -27.99
CA GLU A 43 -6.97 -11.62 -27.61
C GLU A 43 -6.61 -10.13 -27.58
N THR A 44 -7.50 -9.30 -27.03
CA THR A 44 -7.26 -7.86 -26.87
C THR A 44 -7.20 -7.51 -25.40
N PHE A 45 -6.04 -7.02 -24.95
CA PHE A 45 -5.75 -6.79 -23.55
C PHE A 45 -5.33 -5.33 -23.29
N GLY A 46 -5.63 -4.84 -22.08
CA GLY A 46 -5.41 -3.46 -21.70
C GLY A 46 -5.37 -3.30 -20.18
N ALA A 47 -4.44 -2.48 -19.69
CA ALA A 47 -4.12 -2.37 -18.27
C ALA A 47 -4.88 -1.25 -17.53
N LEU A 48 -5.48 -0.30 -18.25
CA LEU A 48 -5.96 0.96 -17.65
C LEU A 48 -6.95 0.77 -16.48
N PRO A 49 -7.99 -0.09 -16.58
CA PRO A 49 -8.96 -0.28 -15.50
C PRO A 49 -8.30 -0.92 -14.26
N TYR A 50 -7.29 -1.76 -14.47
CA TYR A 50 -6.56 -2.45 -13.41
C TYR A 50 -5.62 -1.51 -12.66
N ILE A 51 -4.91 -0.64 -13.38
CA ILE A 51 -4.11 0.43 -12.81
C ILE A 51 -5.01 1.37 -11.98
N TYR A 52 -6.15 1.75 -12.53
CA TYR A 52 -7.14 2.58 -11.85
C TYR A 52 -7.60 1.93 -10.54
N GLY A 53 -8.05 0.67 -10.59
CA GLY A 53 -8.51 -0.06 -9.41
C GLY A 53 -7.44 -0.18 -8.31
N THR A 54 -6.19 -0.48 -8.69
CA THR A 54 -5.05 -0.56 -7.75
C THR A 54 -4.78 0.79 -7.08
N LEU A 55 -4.73 1.89 -7.84
CA LEU A 55 -4.40 3.20 -7.31
C LEU A 55 -5.52 3.78 -6.43
N VAL A 56 -6.78 3.65 -6.86
CA VAL A 56 -7.94 4.18 -6.10
C VAL A 56 -8.13 3.43 -4.78
N SER A 57 -8.09 2.09 -4.80
CA SER A 57 -8.22 1.29 -3.58
C SER A 57 -7.08 1.56 -2.59
N SER A 58 -5.84 1.69 -3.08
CA SER A 58 -4.68 2.07 -2.25
C SER A 58 -4.81 3.48 -1.67
N LEU A 59 -5.35 4.43 -2.44
CA LEU A 59 -5.59 5.80 -1.96
C LEU A 59 -6.65 5.83 -0.86
N ILE A 60 -7.76 5.13 -1.03
CA ILE A 60 -8.80 4.97 0.01
C ILE A 60 -8.17 4.38 1.27
N ALA A 61 -7.35 3.34 1.12
CA ALA A 61 -6.68 2.70 2.23
C ALA A 61 -5.79 3.67 3.02
N LEU A 62 -5.01 4.50 2.33
CA LEU A 62 -4.15 5.50 2.96
C LEU A 62 -4.94 6.58 3.69
N ILE A 63 -6.02 7.09 3.09
CA ILE A 63 -6.87 8.12 3.69
C ILE A 63 -7.40 7.66 5.06
N ILE A 64 -7.71 6.38 5.20
CA ILE A 64 -8.23 5.79 6.45
C ILE A 64 -7.09 5.39 7.39
N ALA A 65 -6.09 4.65 6.89
CA ALA A 65 -5.08 4.02 7.74
C ALA A 65 -4.04 5.00 8.28
N VAL A 66 -3.69 6.05 7.54
CA VAL A 66 -2.70 7.05 7.98
C VAL A 66 -3.14 7.78 9.26
N PRO A 67 -4.32 8.43 9.32
CA PRO A 67 -4.73 9.15 10.52
C PRO A 67 -4.92 8.19 11.71
N LEU A 68 -5.53 7.02 11.50
CA LEU A 68 -5.74 6.03 12.55
C LEU A 68 -4.41 5.45 13.06
N GLY A 69 -3.53 5.06 12.15
CA GLY A 69 -2.22 4.48 12.47
C GLY A 69 -1.32 5.48 13.21
N LEU A 70 -1.26 6.73 12.76
CA LEU A 70 -0.48 7.78 13.43
C LEU A 70 -1.07 8.18 14.78
N GLY A 71 -2.40 8.25 14.89
CA GLY A 71 -3.08 8.52 16.16
C GLY A 71 -2.80 7.42 17.18
N SER A 72 -2.93 6.15 16.78
CA SER A 72 -2.59 5.00 17.63
C SER A 72 -1.10 4.99 18.00
N ALA A 73 -0.20 5.23 17.03
CA ALA A 73 1.23 5.29 17.28
C ALA A 73 1.62 6.37 18.30
N LEU A 74 1.06 7.57 18.15
CA LEU A 74 1.30 8.69 19.06
C LEU A 74 0.80 8.38 20.47
N TYR A 75 -0.42 7.83 20.59
CA TYR A 75 -0.96 7.42 21.89
C TYR A 75 -0.07 6.37 22.57
N LEU A 76 0.34 5.35 21.83
CA LEU A 76 1.22 4.30 22.35
C LEU A 76 2.61 4.81 22.72
N ALA A 77 3.13 5.82 22.01
CA ALA A 77 4.43 6.41 22.28
C ALA A 77 4.43 7.35 23.49
N GLU A 78 3.44 8.23 23.61
CA GLU A 78 3.43 9.31 24.62
C GLU A 78 2.72 8.95 25.93
N VAL A 79 1.86 7.94 25.96
CA VAL A 79 1.19 7.54 27.20
C VAL A 79 2.06 6.57 28.01
N SER A 80 2.49 6.98 29.21
CA SER A 80 3.47 6.22 30.01
C SER A 80 2.92 4.95 30.68
N ARG A 81 1.70 4.97 31.25
CA ARG A 81 1.11 3.83 31.98
C ARG A 81 -0.41 3.78 31.85
N SER A 82 -0.91 3.00 30.89
CA SER A 82 -2.35 2.80 30.71
C SER A 82 -2.60 1.35 30.30
N LYS A 83 -3.56 0.67 30.96
CA LYS A 83 -4.04 -0.65 30.52
C LYS A 83 -4.56 -0.61 29.07
N ILE A 84 -5.10 0.53 28.66
CA ILE A 84 -5.58 0.76 27.28
C ILE A 84 -4.40 0.72 26.30
N LYS A 85 -3.23 1.24 26.67
CA LYS A 85 -2.04 1.20 25.81
C LYS A 85 -1.56 -0.23 25.59
N GLU A 86 -1.47 -1.03 26.64
CA GLU A 86 -1.08 -2.45 26.52
C GLU A 86 -2.09 -3.21 25.66
N TYR A 87 -3.40 -3.01 25.91
CA TYR A 87 -4.45 -3.61 25.11
C TYR A 87 -4.37 -3.20 23.64
N LEU A 88 -4.26 -1.90 23.33
CA LEU A 88 -4.16 -1.40 21.96
C LEU A 88 -2.91 -1.91 21.23
N ALA A 89 -1.77 -2.00 21.92
CA ALA A 89 -0.55 -2.56 21.34
C ALA A 89 -0.75 -4.03 20.95
N VAL A 90 -1.32 -4.83 21.85
CA VAL A 90 -1.66 -6.23 21.57
C VAL A 90 -2.66 -6.33 20.42
N MET A 91 -3.71 -5.51 20.38
CA MET A 91 -4.68 -5.53 19.28
C MET A 91 -4.03 -5.22 17.92
N ILE A 92 -3.12 -4.24 17.86
CA ILE A 92 -2.42 -3.89 16.63
C ILE A 92 -1.49 -5.03 16.19
N GLU A 93 -0.77 -5.65 17.12
CA GLU A 93 0.12 -6.78 16.85
C GLU A 93 -0.68 -8.01 16.40
N LEU A 94 -1.85 -8.26 17.01
CA LEU A 94 -2.77 -9.32 16.59
C LEU A 94 -3.31 -9.05 15.19
N LEU A 95 -3.73 -7.82 14.87
CA LEU A 95 -4.15 -7.45 13.52
C LEU A 95 -3.03 -7.72 12.49
N ALA A 96 -1.79 -7.35 12.80
CA ALA A 96 -0.66 -7.62 11.90
C ALA A 96 -0.43 -9.12 11.62
N ALA A 97 -0.85 -10.00 12.55
CA ALA A 97 -0.65 -11.45 12.46
C ALA A 97 -1.78 -12.18 11.71
N ILE A 98 -2.92 -11.53 11.44
CA ILE A 98 -4.05 -12.18 10.76
C ILE A 98 -3.70 -12.40 9.28
N PRO A 99 -3.84 -13.64 8.76
CA PRO A 99 -3.67 -13.91 7.33
C PRO A 99 -4.65 -13.10 6.46
N SER A 100 -4.18 -12.60 5.32
CA SER A 100 -4.97 -11.70 4.45
C SER A 100 -6.31 -12.29 4.00
N ILE A 101 -6.36 -13.60 3.74
CA ILE A 101 -7.60 -14.31 3.34
C ILE A 101 -8.72 -14.19 4.39
N ILE A 102 -8.36 -14.11 5.68
CA ILE A 102 -9.35 -13.96 6.76
C ILE A 102 -9.99 -12.58 6.71
N TYR A 103 -9.21 -11.54 6.39
CA TYR A 103 -9.77 -10.20 6.17
C TYR A 103 -10.69 -10.17 4.94
N GLY A 104 -10.32 -10.83 3.85
CA GLY A 104 -11.18 -10.97 2.67
C GLY A 104 -12.52 -11.64 2.99
N LEU A 105 -12.49 -12.77 3.70
CA LEU A 105 -13.69 -13.46 4.16
C LEU A 105 -14.56 -12.58 5.08
N TRP A 106 -13.95 -11.94 6.07
CA TRP A 106 -14.66 -11.00 6.95
C TRP A 106 -15.30 -9.86 6.13
N GLY A 107 -14.58 -9.32 5.16
CA GLY A 107 -15.06 -8.27 4.28
C GLY A 107 -16.27 -8.68 3.44
N ILE A 108 -16.30 -9.92 2.94
CA ILE A 108 -17.49 -10.45 2.23
C ILE A 108 -18.70 -10.45 3.16
N PHE A 109 -18.57 -10.98 4.38
CA PHE A 109 -19.71 -11.14 5.29
C PHE A 109 -20.17 -9.84 5.96
N VAL A 110 -19.26 -8.87 6.13
CA VAL A 110 -19.57 -7.62 6.83
C VAL A 110 -19.70 -6.44 5.88
N LEU A 111 -18.71 -6.19 5.01
CA LEU A 111 -18.73 -5.06 4.09
C LEU A 111 -19.61 -5.33 2.86
N GLY A 112 -19.68 -6.58 2.39
CA GLY A 112 -20.54 -6.98 1.27
C GLY A 112 -22.00 -6.56 1.45
N PRO A 113 -22.68 -6.91 2.56
CA PRO A 113 -24.05 -6.45 2.82
C PRO A 113 -24.21 -4.94 3.01
N LEU A 114 -23.18 -4.25 3.51
CA LEU A 114 -23.25 -2.82 3.83
C LEU A 114 -22.99 -1.91 2.62
N PHE A 115 -22.01 -2.27 1.79
CA PHE A 115 -21.47 -1.42 0.73
C PHE A 115 -21.36 -2.13 -0.62
N GLY A 116 -21.73 -3.41 -0.70
CA GLY A 116 -21.51 -4.25 -1.88
C GLY A 116 -20.04 -4.60 -2.09
N LEU A 117 -19.79 -5.39 -3.14
CA LEU A 117 -18.45 -5.64 -3.65
C LEU A 117 -17.99 -4.38 -4.42
N SER A 118 -17.10 -3.60 -3.82
CA SER A 118 -16.79 -2.25 -4.29
C SER A 118 -15.34 -1.83 -3.99
N MET A 119 -14.88 -0.78 -4.67
CA MET A 119 -13.60 -0.13 -4.38
C MET A 119 -13.48 0.31 -2.92
N LEU A 120 -14.57 0.80 -2.34
CA LEU A 120 -14.62 1.18 -0.92
C LEU A 120 -14.40 -0.04 -0.02
N SER A 121 -15.12 -1.15 -0.27
CA SER A 121 -14.94 -2.39 0.49
C SER A 121 -13.49 -2.88 0.41
N GLY A 122 -12.90 -2.89 -0.79
CA GLY A 122 -11.48 -3.21 -0.99
C GLY A 122 -10.54 -2.26 -0.24
N GLY A 123 -10.76 -0.95 -0.35
CA GLY A 123 -9.96 0.08 0.31
C GLY A 123 -10.03 0.02 1.84
N VAL A 124 -11.19 -0.32 2.42
CA VAL A 124 -11.35 -0.52 3.88
C VAL A 124 -10.58 -1.74 4.36
N ILE A 125 -10.64 -2.86 3.64
CA ILE A 125 -9.84 -4.06 3.96
C ILE A 125 -8.35 -3.75 3.90
N LEU A 126 -7.90 -3.09 2.83
CA LEU A 126 -6.53 -2.62 2.72
C LEU A 126 -6.14 -1.70 3.88
N ALA A 127 -7.02 -0.77 4.28
CA ALA A 127 -6.76 0.13 5.39
C ALA A 127 -6.49 -0.63 6.69
N ILE A 128 -7.34 -1.63 7.01
CA ILE A 128 -7.18 -2.48 8.20
C ILE A 128 -5.84 -3.22 8.16
N MET A 129 -5.41 -3.69 6.99
CA MET A 129 -4.18 -4.45 6.83
C MET A 129 -2.90 -3.61 6.91
N ILE A 130 -2.91 -2.38 6.39
CA ILE A 130 -1.74 -1.51 6.42
C ILE A 130 -1.64 -0.68 7.70
N LEU A 131 -2.75 -0.50 8.43
CA LEU A 131 -2.79 0.24 9.70
C LEU A 131 -1.77 -0.28 10.72
N PRO A 132 -1.63 -1.60 10.98
CA PRO A 132 -0.61 -2.09 11.90
C PRO A 132 0.81 -1.76 11.49
N THR A 133 1.09 -1.78 10.18
CA THR A 133 2.42 -1.42 9.64
C THR A 133 2.72 0.05 9.93
N ILE A 134 1.79 0.95 9.62
CA ILE A 134 1.95 2.39 9.85
C ILE A 134 2.06 2.65 11.35
N ALA A 135 1.20 2.04 12.18
CA ALA A 135 1.18 2.26 13.61
C ALA A 135 2.45 1.77 14.31
N ALA A 136 2.91 0.55 14.01
CA ALA A 136 4.07 -0.05 14.68
C ALA A 136 5.36 0.73 14.37
N ILE A 137 5.58 1.09 13.10
CA ILE A 137 6.78 1.83 12.69
C ILE A 137 6.73 3.26 13.21
N SER A 138 5.59 3.94 13.08
CA SER A 138 5.46 5.31 13.58
C SER A 138 5.62 5.39 15.10
N ARG A 139 5.16 4.37 15.84
CA ARG A 139 5.36 4.26 17.29
C ARG A 139 6.85 4.24 17.64
N GLU A 140 7.63 3.45 16.91
CA GLU A 140 9.07 3.37 17.13
C GLU A 140 9.78 4.69 16.82
N VAL A 141 9.39 5.32 15.70
CA VAL A 141 9.89 6.64 15.32
C VAL A 141 9.59 7.67 16.41
N PHE A 142 8.38 7.73 16.95
CA PHE A 142 8.04 8.64 18.04
C PHE A 142 8.84 8.36 19.32
N ARG A 143 9.05 7.09 19.66
CA ARG A 143 9.84 6.71 20.85
C ARG A 143 11.33 7.02 20.71
N SER A 144 11.84 7.06 19.48
CA SER A 144 13.23 7.46 19.22
C SER A 144 13.49 8.95 19.40
N VAL A 145 12.45 9.79 19.49
CA VAL A 145 12.60 11.23 19.72
C VAL A 145 13.14 11.47 21.14
N PRO A 146 14.31 12.11 21.30
CA PRO A 146 14.89 12.40 22.60
C PRO A 146 13.94 13.20 23.51
N ASN A 147 13.81 12.78 24.78
CA ASN A 147 12.97 13.48 25.76
C ASN A 147 13.41 14.93 26.00
N ILE A 148 14.70 15.26 25.78
CA ILE A 148 15.22 16.62 25.93
C ILE A 148 14.46 17.62 25.04
N PHE A 149 14.04 17.25 23.83
CA PHE A 149 13.27 18.14 22.97
C PHE A 149 11.89 18.45 23.58
N LYS A 150 11.27 17.44 24.21
CA LYS A 150 9.96 17.58 24.88
C LYS A 150 10.07 18.42 26.14
N GLU A 151 11.05 18.13 26.98
CA GLU A 151 11.32 18.85 28.23
C GLU A 151 11.70 20.31 27.97
N SER A 152 12.52 20.57 26.94
CA SER A 152 12.88 21.93 26.53
C SER A 152 11.68 22.73 26.04
N ALA A 153 10.80 22.12 25.23
CA ALA A 153 9.58 22.78 24.77
C ALA A 153 8.66 23.14 25.95
N MET A 154 8.44 22.21 26.89
CA MET A 154 7.63 22.47 28.08
C MET A 154 8.27 23.54 29.00
N ALA A 155 9.60 23.57 29.11
CA ALA A 155 10.33 24.59 29.88
C ALA A 155 10.19 26.01 29.29
N LEU A 156 10.02 26.11 27.97
CA LEU A 156 9.72 27.38 27.28
C LEU A 156 8.24 27.79 27.38
N GLY A 157 7.43 27.07 28.17
CA GLY A 157 6.01 27.36 28.36
C GLY A 157 5.08 26.75 27.31
N ALA A 158 5.58 25.86 26.44
CA ALA A 158 4.73 25.20 25.44
C ALA A 158 3.72 24.27 26.11
N THR A 159 2.50 24.26 25.58
CA THR A 159 1.45 23.31 25.97
C THR A 159 1.82 21.88 25.55
N ARG A 160 1.12 20.88 26.10
CA ARG A 160 1.31 19.47 25.70
C ARG A 160 1.10 19.27 24.19
N TRP A 161 0.10 19.94 23.62
CA TRP A 161 -0.19 19.84 22.19
C TRP A 161 0.89 20.49 21.32
N GLU A 162 1.37 21.67 21.72
CA GLU A 162 2.48 22.34 21.04
C GLU A 162 3.78 21.53 21.14
N THR A 163 4.05 20.94 22.31
CA THR A 163 5.18 20.03 22.53
C THR A 163 5.10 18.83 21.58
N ILE A 164 3.94 18.17 21.47
CA ILE A 164 3.74 17.07 20.52
C ILE A 164 3.95 17.55 19.08
N LYS A 165 3.32 18.66 18.68
CA LYS A 165 3.37 19.15 17.30
C LYS A 165 4.78 19.57 16.87
N LEU A 166 5.54 20.22 17.75
CA LEU A 166 6.84 20.81 17.44
C LEU A 166 7.99 19.87 17.79
N ALA A 167 8.03 19.36 19.02
CA ALA A 167 9.14 18.57 19.53
C ALA A 167 9.05 17.08 19.18
N VAL A 168 7.86 16.54 18.88
CA VAL A 168 7.69 15.12 18.51
C VAL A 168 7.46 14.95 17.01
N PHE A 169 6.39 15.53 16.47
CA PHE A 169 6.06 15.38 15.06
C PHE A 169 7.13 15.94 14.13
N GLY A 170 7.77 17.06 14.48
CA GLY A 170 8.80 17.71 13.68
C GLY A 170 9.99 16.78 13.38
N PRO A 171 10.72 16.30 14.40
CA PRO A 171 11.80 15.34 14.21
C PRO A 171 11.35 14.00 13.63
N ALA A 172 10.13 13.55 13.95
CA ALA A 172 9.59 12.26 13.49
C ALA A 172 9.13 12.23 12.01
N ARG A 173 9.06 13.37 11.30
CA ARG A 173 8.45 13.44 9.95
C ARG A 173 9.04 12.44 8.95
N SER A 174 10.36 12.27 8.94
CA SER A 174 11.04 11.39 8.00
C SER A 174 10.69 9.91 8.24
N GLY A 175 10.66 9.50 9.51
CA GLY A 175 10.28 8.15 9.90
C GLY A 175 8.79 7.87 9.67
N ILE A 176 7.91 8.84 9.95
CA ILE A 176 6.47 8.75 9.64
C ILE A 176 6.25 8.55 8.15
N LEU A 177 6.89 9.36 7.30
CA LEU A 177 6.79 9.20 5.86
C LEU A 177 7.31 7.83 5.42
N GLY A 178 8.40 7.33 6.00
CA GLY A 178 8.88 5.96 5.78
C GLY A 178 7.85 4.89 6.14
N ALA A 179 7.15 5.03 7.26
CA ALA A 179 6.08 4.12 7.69
C ALA A 179 4.90 4.10 6.69
N ILE A 180 4.47 5.28 6.22
CA ILE A 180 3.40 5.44 5.25
C ILE A 180 3.78 4.80 3.92
N ILE A 181 5.01 5.01 3.46
CA ILE A 181 5.52 4.42 2.20
C ILE A 181 5.54 2.90 2.29
N LEU A 182 6.01 2.33 3.40
CA LEU A 182 6.01 0.88 3.57
C LEU A 182 4.57 0.31 3.57
N GLY A 183 3.64 1.02 4.23
CA GLY A 183 2.22 0.69 4.17
C GLY A 183 1.66 0.74 2.74
N LEU A 184 1.98 1.79 1.97
CA LEU A 184 1.56 1.92 0.57
C LEU A 184 2.12 0.80 -0.32
N GLY A 185 3.40 0.45 -0.15
CA GLY A 185 4.00 -0.68 -0.87
C GLY A 185 3.27 -2.00 -0.62
N ARG A 186 2.81 -2.23 0.63
CA ARG A 186 1.94 -3.37 0.96
C ARG A 186 0.56 -3.25 0.31
N ALA A 187 -0.05 -2.07 0.32
CA ALA A 187 -1.39 -1.87 -0.26
C ALA A 187 -1.41 -2.14 -1.78
N LEU A 188 -0.40 -1.67 -2.52
CA LEU A 188 -0.32 -1.84 -3.97
C LEU A 188 -0.21 -3.31 -4.39
N GLY A 189 0.49 -4.12 -3.60
CA GLY A 189 0.74 -5.53 -3.88
C GLY A 189 -0.20 -6.51 -3.18
N GLU A 190 -1.23 -6.03 -2.48
CA GLU A 190 -2.15 -6.92 -1.77
C GLU A 190 -3.18 -7.52 -2.73
N THR A 191 -3.21 -8.85 -2.79
CA THR A 191 -3.92 -9.60 -3.82
C THR A 191 -5.14 -10.32 -3.28
N MET A 192 -4.98 -11.16 -2.26
CA MET A 192 -6.00 -12.16 -1.91
C MET A 192 -7.19 -11.52 -1.19
N ALA A 193 -6.93 -10.65 -0.21
CA ALA A 193 -8.00 -10.02 0.54
C ALA A 193 -8.86 -9.11 -0.36
N VAL A 194 -8.21 -8.35 -1.24
CA VAL A 194 -8.86 -7.38 -2.13
C VAL A 194 -9.71 -8.08 -3.19
N THR A 195 -9.19 -9.13 -3.81
CA THR A 195 -9.90 -9.91 -4.85
C THR A 195 -11.24 -10.44 -4.36
N MET A 196 -11.37 -10.74 -3.07
CA MET A 196 -12.61 -11.24 -2.50
C MET A 196 -13.71 -10.18 -2.38
N VAL A 197 -13.37 -8.90 -2.29
CA VAL A 197 -14.32 -7.83 -1.91
C VAL A 197 -14.43 -6.67 -2.91
N ILE A 198 -13.48 -6.52 -3.84
CA ILE A 198 -13.44 -5.36 -4.75
C ILE A 198 -14.43 -5.47 -5.92
N GLY A 199 -14.93 -6.67 -6.20
CA GLY A 199 -15.95 -6.96 -7.21
C GLY A 199 -15.41 -7.45 -8.56
N ASN A 200 -14.11 -7.37 -8.81
CA ASN A 200 -13.39 -7.93 -9.96
C ASN A 200 -14.02 -7.59 -11.33
N ARG A 201 -14.45 -6.33 -11.52
CA ARG A 201 -14.96 -5.85 -12.81
C ARG A 201 -14.02 -4.80 -13.40
N PRO A 202 -13.54 -4.95 -14.66
CA PRO A 202 -12.62 -4.02 -15.30
C PRO A 202 -13.36 -2.77 -15.82
N GLU A 203 -14.08 -2.08 -14.93
CA GLU A 203 -14.83 -0.87 -15.25
C GLU A 203 -14.22 0.34 -14.53
N ILE A 204 -14.09 1.47 -15.25
CA ILE A 204 -13.66 2.73 -14.65
C ILE A 204 -14.90 3.51 -14.24
N SER A 205 -15.09 3.68 -12.94
CA SER A 205 -16.23 4.41 -12.38
C SER A 205 -15.75 5.42 -11.34
N ALA A 206 -16.34 6.63 -11.37
CA ALA A 206 -16.04 7.67 -10.39
C ALA A 206 -16.63 7.37 -8.99
N SER A 207 -17.63 6.47 -8.91
CA SER A 207 -18.24 6.10 -7.64
C SER A 207 -17.36 5.09 -6.90
N ILE A 208 -16.95 5.41 -5.67
CA ILE A 208 -16.19 4.48 -4.81
C ILE A 208 -17.01 3.24 -4.39
N PHE A 209 -18.34 3.28 -4.55
CA PHE A 209 -19.23 2.14 -4.32
C PHE A 209 -19.36 1.22 -5.54
N ALA A 210 -18.80 1.61 -6.69
CA ALA A 210 -18.73 0.73 -7.84
C ALA A 210 -17.62 -0.32 -7.66
N PRO A 211 -17.75 -1.50 -8.30
CA PRO A 211 -16.68 -2.48 -8.33
C PRO A 211 -15.49 -1.96 -9.14
N ALA A 212 -14.33 -2.53 -8.87
CA ALA A 212 -13.16 -2.39 -9.71
C ALA A 212 -12.41 -3.73 -9.80
N TYR A 213 -11.31 -3.74 -10.52
CA TYR A 213 -10.41 -4.87 -10.61
C TYR A 213 -8.98 -4.35 -10.43
N THR A 214 -8.17 -4.95 -9.57
CA THR A 214 -6.77 -4.53 -9.38
C THR A 214 -5.83 -5.32 -10.28
N LEU A 215 -4.63 -4.78 -10.55
CA LEU A 215 -3.55 -5.50 -11.23
C LEU A 215 -3.24 -6.84 -10.58
N ALA A 216 -3.18 -6.88 -9.25
CA ALA A 216 -2.86 -8.11 -8.53
C ALA A 216 -4.01 -9.13 -8.61
N SER A 217 -5.25 -8.65 -8.49
CA SER A 217 -6.47 -9.47 -8.58
C SER A 217 -6.63 -10.14 -9.94
N VAL A 218 -6.41 -9.41 -11.03
CA VAL A 218 -6.54 -9.98 -12.39
C VAL A 218 -5.47 -11.04 -12.65
N ILE A 219 -4.23 -10.80 -12.20
CA ILE A 219 -3.18 -11.80 -12.27
C ILE A 219 -3.60 -13.06 -11.48
N ALA A 220 -4.12 -12.91 -10.26
CA ALA A 220 -4.49 -14.07 -9.45
C ALA A 220 -5.67 -14.88 -10.01
N ASN A 221 -6.69 -14.21 -10.55
CA ASN A 221 -7.91 -14.88 -11.03
C ASN A 221 -7.70 -15.51 -12.41
N GLU A 222 -7.01 -14.83 -13.32
CA GLU A 222 -6.95 -15.21 -14.73
C GLU A 222 -5.73 -16.07 -15.07
N PHE A 223 -4.71 -16.15 -14.21
CA PHE A 223 -3.48 -16.87 -14.53
C PHE A 223 -3.70 -18.37 -14.79
N ALA A 224 -4.63 -18.99 -14.07
CA ALA A 224 -4.99 -20.38 -14.30
C ALA A 224 -5.89 -20.58 -15.52
N GLU A 225 -6.53 -19.51 -16.02
CA GLU A 225 -7.45 -19.53 -17.16
C GLU A 225 -6.75 -19.16 -18.49
N ALA A 226 -5.51 -18.69 -18.42
CA ALA A 226 -4.72 -18.28 -19.57
C ALA A 226 -4.35 -19.47 -20.47
N SER A 227 -5.11 -19.61 -21.57
CA SER A 227 -4.98 -20.73 -22.51
C SER A 227 -4.10 -20.44 -23.73
N SER A 228 -3.84 -19.17 -24.07
CA SER A 228 -2.96 -18.77 -25.17
C SER A 228 -1.69 -18.06 -24.69
N ASP A 229 -0.63 -18.12 -25.50
CA ASP A 229 0.66 -17.48 -25.19
C ASP A 229 0.53 -15.95 -25.09
N VAL A 230 -0.33 -15.35 -25.93
CA VAL A 230 -0.62 -13.91 -25.89
C VAL A 230 -1.35 -13.56 -24.59
N TYR A 231 -2.29 -14.40 -24.16
CA TYR A 231 -2.99 -14.17 -22.90
C TYR A 231 -2.05 -14.25 -21.69
N LEU A 232 -1.23 -15.30 -21.61
CA LEU A 232 -0.26 -15.46 -20.53
C LEU A 232 0.74 -14.29 -20.52
N SER A 233 1.29 -13.92 -21.67
CA SER A 233 2.23 -12.80 -21.76
C SER A 233 1.62 -11.45 -21.38
N ALA A 234 0.32 -11.22 -21.65
CA ALA A 234 -0.40 -10.03 -21.20
C ALA A 234 -0.54 -9.97 -19.67
N LEU A 235 -0.82 -11.10 -19.01
CA LEU A 235 -0.84 -11.18 -17.54
C LEU A 235 0.54 -10.92 -16.94
N VAL A 236 1.61 -11.42 -17.57
CA VAL A 236 2.99 -11.12 -17.15
C VAL A 236 3.32 -9.64 -17.33
N GLU A 237 2.87 -9.02 -18.42
CA GLU A 237 3.01 -7.57 -18.65
C GLU A 237 2.31 -6.75 -17.56
N LEU A 238 1.10 -7.15 -17.12
CA LEU A 238 0.45 -6.54 -15.95
C LEU A 238 1.30 -6.67 -14.68
N GLY A 239 1.98 -7.80 -14.49
CA GLY A 239 2.93 -8.02 -13.38
C GLY A 239 4.11 -7.05 -13.43
N ILE A 240 4.66 -6.80 -14.63
CA ILE A 240 5.71 -5.79 -14.85
C ILE A 240 5.18 -4.39 -14.53
N ILE A 241 3.96 -4.05 -14.98
CA ILE A 241 3.34 -2.76 -14.69
C ILE A 241 3.16 -2.57 -13.18
N LEU A 242 2.68 -3.59 -12.46
CA LEU A 242 2.54 -3.54 -11.01
C LEU A 242 3.89 -3.32 -10.31
N LEU A 243 4.94 -4.02 -10.77
CA LEU A 243 6.30 -3.84 -10.26
C LEU A 243 6.80 -2.42 -10.50
N LEU A 244 6.62 -1.89 -11.73
CA LEU A 244 7.04 -0.55 -12.11
C LEU A 244 6.30 0.52 -11.31
N ILE A 245 4.97 0.41 -11.16
CA ILE A 245 4.18 1.32 -10.33
C ILE A 245 4.70 1.29 -8.89
N THR A 246 4.93 0.11 -8.33
CA THR A 246 5.46 -0.03 -6.98
C THR A 246 6.84 0.62 -6.83
N MET A 247 7.74 0.42 -7.80
CA MET A 247 9.07 1.05 -7.82
C MET A 247 9.00 2.57 -7.96
N VAL A 248 8.18 3.08 -8.87
CA VAL A 248 8.01 4.53 -9.11
C VAL A 248 7.42 5.20 -7.88
N VAL A 249 6.34 4.64 -7.31
CA VAL A 249 5.70 5.18 -6.11
C VAL A 249 6.68 5.20 -4.93
N ASN A 250 7.38 4.10 -4.68
CA ASN A 250 8.37 4.02 -3.60
C ASN A 250 9.59 4.92 -3.83
N GLY A 251 10.05 5.03 -5.08
CA GLY A 251 11.16 5.90 -5.49
C GLY A 251 10.83 7.37 -5.34
N LEU A 252 9.69 7.81 -5.86
CA LEU A 252 9.19 9.19 -5.71
C LEU A 252 9.01 9.55 -4.24
N ALA A 253 8.42 8.65 -3.45
CA ALA A 253 8.21 8.91 -2.05
C ALA A 253 9.53 8.99 -1.26
N ARG A 254 10.55 8.20 -1.62
CA ARG A 254 11.92 8.32 -1.07
C ARG A 254 12.60 9.63 -1.47
N LEU A 255 12.45 10.08 -2.73
CA LEU A 255 12.98 11.36 -3.20
C LEU A 255 12.32 12.55 -2.47
N LEU A 256 11.02 12.48 -2.18
CA LEU A 256 10.30 13.47 -1.39
C LEU A 256 10.87 13.56 0.04
N ILE A 257 11.18 12.41 0.66
CA ILE A 257 11.85 12.39 1.97
C ILE A 257 13.20 13.09 1.89
N TRP A 258 14.06 12.75 0.91
CA TRP A 258 15.38 13.39 0.80
C TRP A 258 15.32 14.90 0.61
N LYS A 259 14.39 15.42 -0.19
CA LYS A 259 14.22 16.87 -0.36
C LYS A 259 13.71 17.56 0.90
N THR A 260 12.87 16.87 1.69
CA THR A 260 12.29 17.44 2.92
C THR A 260 13.24 17.35 4.11
N VAL A 261 14.02 16.27 4.20
CA VAL A 261 15.00 16.02 5.28
C VAL A 261 16.31 16.77 5.02
N GLY A 262 16.78 16.82 3.77
CA GLY A 262 17.99 17.55 3.40
C GLY A 262 17.92 19.07 3.64
N LYS A 263 16.72 19.62 3.81
CA LYS A 263 16.51 21.03 4.19
C LYS A 263 16.64 21.30 5.69
N ASN A 264 16.49 20.28 6.55
CA ASN A 264 16.49 20.43 8.01
C ASN A 264 17.84 20.07 8.67
N ASN A 265 18.87 19.72 7.88
CA ASN A 265 20.25 19.51 8.37
C ASN A 265 21.12 20.77 8.21
N ILE A 266 20.51 21.94 8.13
CA ILE A 266 21.21 23.22 8.13
C ILE A 266 20.56 24.05 9.24
N PHE A 267 21.35 24.28 10.30
CA PHE A 267 21.07 25.05 11.53
C PHE A 267 20.40 24.30 12.68
#